data_AF-A0AAW8Q0R1-F1
#
_entry.id   AF-A0AAW8Q0R1-F1
#
_cell.length_a   1.000
_cell.length_b   1.000
_cell.length_c   1.000
_cell.angle_alpha   90.00
_cell.angle_beta   90.00
_cell.angle_gamma   90.00
#
_symmetry.space_group_name_H-M   'P 1'
#
loop_
_entity.id
_entity.type
_entity.pdbx_description
1 polymer ?
#
loop_
_entity_poly.entity_id
_entity_poly.type
_entity_poly.pdbx_seq_one_letter_code
_entity_poly.pdbx_strand_id
1 'polypeptide(L)'
;MSLGQGQYYCYIEKCDHEGEEWSRFVSVSDPLLERLLSAVERYSELTDQSEEFSFMKNDDGTLTTFDHDEATEVVEDEDSWQEASYMDAEGFAKIREDFPSDLTNSESICDVLYKMQWMQK
;
A
#
# COMPACT_ATOMS: atom_id res chain seq x y z
N MET A 1 -20.43 11.92 11.79
CA MET A 1 -20.35 10.46 11.98
C MET A 1 -18.91 10.17 12.29
N SER A 2 -18.58 9.68 13.48
CA SER A 2 -17.19 9.31 13.80
C SER A 2 -16.85 8.08 12.97
N LEU A 3 -16.07 8.26 11.90
CA LEU A 3 -15.31 7.18 11.32
C LEU A 3 -14.48 6.60 12.48
N GLY A 4 -14.71 5.33 12.80
CA GLY A 4 -14.02 4.68 13.90
C GLY A 4 -12.51 4.82 13.69
N GLN A 5 -11.79 5.10 14.78
CA GLN A 5 -10.34 5.10 14.86
C GLN A 5 -9.79 3.79 14.27
N GLY A 6 -9.44 3.81 12.98
CA GLY A 6 -8.82 2.71 12.27
C GLY A 6 -7.32 2.90 12.31
N GLN A 7 -6.58 1.81 12.54
CA GLN A 7 -5.14 1.81 12.31
C GLN A 7 -4.89 1.40 10.85
N TYR A 8 -3.87 1.98 10.26
CA TYR A 8 -3.49 1.77 8.87
C TYR A 8 -2.00 1.41 8.76
N TYR A 9 -1.67 0.62 7.75
CA TYR A 9 -0.30 0.44 7.28
C TYR A 9 -0.09 1.21 5.98
N CYS A 10 1.07 1.82 5.83
CA CYS A 10 1.48 2.47 4.58
C CYS A 10 2.14 1.44 3.66
N TYR A 11 1.43 1.09 2.59
CA TYR A 11 1.91 0.31 1.46
C TYR A 11 2.57 1.24 0.44
N ILE A 12 3.77 0.89 -0.01
CA ILE A 12 4.59 1.69 -0.91
C ILE A 12 4.80 0.90 -2.20
N GLU A 13 4.50 1.54 -3.32
CA GLU A 13 4.66 1.02 -4.69
C GLU A 13 5.61 1.92 -5.47
N LYS A 14 6.78 1.43 -5.88
CA LYS A 14 7.73 2.17 -6.71
C LYS A 14 7.53 1.80 -8.17
N CYS A 15 7.15 2.75 -9.01
CA CYS A 15 7.03 2.57 -10.44
C CYS A 15 8.37 2.84 -11.13
N ASP A 16 9.06 1.78 -11.57
CA ASP A 16 10.38 1.85 -12.24
C ASP A 16 10.39 2.69 -13.53
N HIS A 17 9.22 2.99 -14.13
CA HIS A 17 9.16 3.72 -15.41
C HIS A 17 9.48 5.21 -15.29
N GLU A 18 9.14 5.83 -14.15
CA GLU A 18 9.27 7.29 -13.95
C GLU A 18 9.99 7.66 -12.63
N GLY A 19 10.39 6.66 -11.83
CA GLY A 19 10.98 6.87 -10.52
C GLY A 19 9.98 7.40 -9.49
N GLU A 20 8.69 7.21 -9.77
CA GLU A 20 7.58 7.64 -8.92
C GLU A 20 7.32 6.60 -7.83
N GLU A 21 7.05 7.08 -6.62
CA GLU A 21 6.69 6.27 -5.47
C GLU A 21 5.26 6.63 -5.06
N TRP A 22 4.43 5.61 -4.86
CA TRP A 22 3.03 5.77 -4.48
C TRP A 22 2.79 5.17 -3.10
N SER A 23 2.37 6.02 -2.16
CA SER A 23 1.95 5.62 -0.82
C SER A 23 0.45 5.37 -0.78
N ARG A 24 0.04 4.22 -0.21
CA ARG A 24 -1.37 3.87 0.00
C ARG A 24 -1.59 3.35 1.42
N PHE A 25 -2.61 3.86 2.09
CA PHE A 25 -2.97 3.44 3.44
C PHE A 25 -4.02 2.32 3.39
N VAL A 26 -3.66 1.16 3.96
CA VAL A 26 -4.53 -0.03 4.03
C VAL A 26 -4.93 -0.26 5.48
N SER A 27 -6.22 -0.52 5.72
CA SER A 27 -6.70 -0.76 7.09
C SER A 27 -6.09 -2.04 7.68
N VAL A 28 -5.61 -1.96 8.92
CA VAL A 28 -5.16 -3.12 9.71
C VAL A 28 -6.29 -4.13 9.93
N SER A 29 -7.54 -3.67 9.85
CA SER A 29 -8.74 -4.51 9.98
C SER A 29 -9.20 -5.18 8.68
N ASP A 30 -8.51 -4.93 7.55
CA ASP A 30 -8.86 -5.55 6.26
C ASP A 30 -8.62 -7.07 6.30
N PRO A 31 -9.63 -7.91 5.99
CA PRO A 31 -9.50 -9.36 6.06
C PRO A 31 -8.52 -9.96 5.05
N LEU A 32 -8.11 -9.21 4.03
CA LEU A 32 -7.16 -9.65 3.02
C LEU A 32 -5.74 -9.11 3.27
N LEU A 33 -5.53 -8.34 4.34
CA LEU A 33 -4.24 -7.73 4.66
C LEU A 33 -3.11 -8.76 4.79
N GLU A 34 -3.35 -9.87 5.48
CA GLU A 34 -2.36 -10.94 5.63
C GLU A 34 -1.93 -11.52 4.27
N ARG A 35 -2.84 -11.54 3.28
CA ARG A 35 -2.53 -12.00 1.93
C ARG A 35 -1.67 -10.99 1.18
N LEU A 36 -1.97 -9.70 1.32
CA LEU A 36 -1.16 -8.64 0.75
C LEU A 36 0.26 -8.66 1.34
N LEU A 37 0.39 -8.77 2.66
CA LEU A 37 1.69 -8.90 3.33
C LEU A 37 2.48 -10.11 2.83
N SER A 38 1.82 -11.28 2.74
CA SER A 38 2.43 -12.50 2.23
C SER A 38 2.85 -12.35 0.76
N ALA A 39 2.07 -11.64 -0.05
CA ALA A 39 2.40 -11.38 -1.45
C ALA A 39 3.66 -10.52 -1.58
N VAL A 40 3.75 -9.43 -0.82
CA VAL A 40 4.93 -8.53 -0.81
C VAL A 40 6.18 -9.28 -0.34
N GLU A 41 6.08 -10.03 0.76
CA GLU A 41 7.20 -10.84 1.26
C GLU A 41 7.63 -11.87 0.20
N ARG A 42 6.67 -12.58 -0.40
CA ARG A 42 6.95 -13.57 -1.42
C ARG A 42 7.58 -12.96 -2.68
N TYR A 43 7.15 -11.77 -3.07
CA TYR A 43 7.75 -11.05 -4.19
C TYR A 43 9.23 -10.75 -3.91
N SER A 44 9.50 -10.21 -2.73
CA SER A 44 10.86 -9.90 -2.24
C SER A 44 11.77 -11.14 -2.16
N GLU A 45 11.22 -12.31 -1.85
CA GLU A 45 11.98 -13.56 -1.89
C GLU A 45 12.29 -14.06 -3.31
N LEU A 46 11.42 -13.75 -4.27
CA LEU A 46 11.50 -14.24 -5.65
C LEU A 46 12.24 -13.30 -6.59
N THR A 47 12.42 -12.04 -6.21
CA THR A 47 13.04 -11.00 -7.03
C THR A 47 14.12 -10.25 -6.25
N ASP A 48 15.14 -9.77 -6.95
CA ASP A 48 16.07 -8.77 -6.39
C ASP A 48 15.44 -7.36 -6.32
N GLN A 49 14.21 -7.19 -6.85
CA GLN A 49 13.42 -5.95 -6.86
C GLN A 49 12.52 -5.84 -5.62
N SER A 50 13.04 -6.26 -4.46
CA SER A 50 12.34 -6.20 -3.17
C SER A 50 11.84 -4.81 -2.76
N GLU A 51 12.37 -3.76 -3.39
CA GLU A 51 12.00 -2.38 -3.13
C GLU A 51 10.80 -1.89 -3.95
N GLU A 52 10.39 -2.62 -4.99
CA GLU A 52 9.28 -2.24 -5.88
C GLU A 52 7.95 -2.20 -5.12
N PHE A 53 7.75 -3.14 -4.20
CA PHE A 53 6.59 -3.17 -3.33
C PHE A 53 7.06 -3.39 -1.90
N SER A 54 6.66 -2.50 -1.00
CA SER A 54 7.07 -2.60 0.40
C SER A 54 6.02 -2.01 1.33
N PHE A 55 6.26 -2.15 2.63
CA PHE A 55 5.51 -1.44 3.64
C PHE A 55 6.48 -0.62 4.48
N MET A 56 6.01 0.54 4.94
CA MET A 56 6.79 1.36 5.86
C MET A 56 7.04 0.60 7.17
N LYS A 57 8.30 0.62 7.62
CA LYS A 57 8.76 -0.08 8.82
C LYS A 57 9.45 0.88 9.78
N ASN A 58 9.31 0.60 11.07
CA ASN A 58 10.07 1.24 12.15
C ASN A 58 11.53 0.73 12.15
N ASP A 59 12.39 1.37 12.93
CA ASP A 59 13.81 1.01 13.08
C ASP A 59 14.03 -0.44 13.57
N ASP A 60 13.04 -1.02 14.26
CA ASP A 60 13.08 -2.40 14.74
C ASP A 60 12.59 -3.44 13.71
N GLY A 61 12.21 -2.97 12.51
CA GLY A 61 11.72 -3.80 11.40
C GLY A 61 10.23 -4.13 11.47
N THR A 62 9.50 -3.67 12.49
CA THR A 62 8.04 -3.82 12.58
C THR A 62 7.33 -2.85 11.64
N LEU A 63 6.13 -3.18 11.18
CA LEU A 63 5.33 -2.29 10.33
C LEU A 63 4.90 -1.04 11.10
N THR A 64 5.11 0.13 10.51
CA THR A 64 4.66 1.40 11.08
C THR A 64 3.14 1.49 11.00
N THR A 65 2.49 1.66 12.16
CA THR A 65 1.05 1.89 12.25
C THR A 65 0.75 3.37 12.29
N PHE A 66 -0.22 3.80 11.50
CA PHE A 66 -0.74 5.16 11.51
C PHE A 66 -2.17 5.14 12.01
N ASP A 67 -2.56 6.12 12.83
CA ASP A 67 -3.97 6.40 13.01
C ASP A 67 -4.55 7.14 11.79
N HIS A 68 -5.86 7.40 11.82
CA HIS A 68 -6.54 8.00 10.67
C HIS A 68 -6.11 9.45 10.42
N ASP A 69 -5.87 10.22 11.49
CA ASP A 69 -5.47 11.61 11.38
C ASP A 69 -4.03 11.67 10.85
N GLU A 70 -3.11 10.87 11.41
CA GLU A 70 -1.72 10.74 10.93
C GLU A 70 -1.64 10.29 9.46
N ALA A 71 -2.43 9.28 9.07
CA ALA A 71 -2.49 8.81 7.69
C ALA A 71 -3.02 9.89 6.74
N THR A 72 -3.99 10.70 7.19
CA THR A 72 -4.54 11.80 6.40
C THR A 72 -3.50 12.91 6.23
N GLU A 73 -2.78 13.28 7.29
CA GLU A 73 -1.72 14.29 7.23
C GLU A 73 -0.62 13.91 6.25
N VAL A 74 -0.20 12.63 6.21
CA VAL A 74 0.80 12.15 5.24
C VAL A 74 0.30 12.29 3.80
N VAL A 75 -0.95 11.90 3.54
CA VAL A 75 -1.57 12.02 2.21
C VAL A 75 -1.70 13.49 1.78
N GLU A 76 -2.05 14.38 2.71
CA GLU A 76 -2.20 15.82 2.44
C GLU A 76 -0.84 16.55 2.27
N ASP A 77 0.22 16.09 2.95
CA ASP A 77 1.58 16.65 2.81
C ASP A 77 2.23 16.23 1.48
N GLU A 78 2.02 14.98 1.03
CA GLU A 78 2.50 14.50 -0.28
C GLU A 78 1.87 15.26 -1.46
N ASP A 79 0.60 15.67 -1.34
CA ASP A 79 -0.11 16.51 -2.33
C ASP A 79 0.53 17.90 -2.50
N SER A 80 1.29 18.37 -1.50
CA SER A 80 1.90 19.70 -1.49
C SER A 80 3.24 19.80 -2.23
N TRP A 81 3.91 18.68 -2.52
CA TRP A 81 5.26 18.65 -3.12
C TRP A 81 5.34 18.07 -4.53
N GLN A 82 4.32 17.36 -5.02
CA GLN A 82 4.31 16.79 -6.37
C GLN A 82 3.35 17.58 -7.27
N GLU A 83 3.88 18.21 -8.33
CA GLU A 83 3.09 18.84 -9.38
C GLU A 83 2.10 17.82 -9.97
N ALA A 84 0.83 17.95 -9.59
CA ALA A 84 -0.37 17.74 -10.40
C ALA A 84 -0.18 16.87 -11.67
N SER A 85 -0.12 15.56 -11.48
CA SER A 85 -0.23 14.58 -12.55
C SER A 85 -0.84 13.30 -11.98
N TYR A 86 -2.18 13.28 -11.90
CA TYR A 86 -3.06 12.12 -11.59
C TYR A 86 -3.40 11.77 -10.14
N MET A 87 -2.94 12.51 -9.11
CA MET A 87 -3.44 12.33 -7.74
C MET A 87 -4.55 13.32 -7.40
N ASP A 88 -5.74 13.04 -7.90
CA ASP A 88 -6.98 13.66 -7.45
C ASP A 88 -7.93 12.54 -6.99
N ALA A 89 -7.49 11.69 -6.06
CA ALA A 89 -8.34 10.82 -5.23
C ALA A 89 -7.54 9.88 -4.32
N GLU A 90 -7.73 10.07 -3.01
CA GLU A 90 -7.97 9.00 -2.03
C GLU A 90 -6.80 8.15 -1.56
N GLY A 91 -5.76 8.71 -0.92
CA GLY A 91 -4.63 7.96 -0.31
C GLY A 91 -4.95 6.75 0.61
N PHE A 92 -6.23 6.45 0.87
CA PHE A 92 -6.70 5.21 1.48
C PHE A 92 -7.17 4.20 0.42
N ALA A 93 -6.63 2.98 0.47
CA ALA A 93 -6.97 1.91 -0.46
C ALA A 93 -7.56 0.69 0.25
N LYS A 94 -8.43 -0.04 -0.44
CA LYS A 94 -8.89 -1.38 -0.04
C LYS A 94 -8.31 -2.44 -0.98
N ILE A 95 -8.11 -3.62 -0.43
CA ILE A 95 -7.71 -4.79 -1.20
C ILE A 95 -8.94 -5.28 -1.97
N ARG A 96 -8.77 -5.62 -3.25
CA ARG A 96 -9.88 -6.16 -4.05
C ARG A 96 -10.28 -7.55 -3.56
N GLU A 97 -11.57 -7.85 -3.50
CA GLU A 97 -12.07 -9.16 -3.06
C GLU A 97 -11.59 -10.32 -3.95
N ASP A 98 -11.25 -10.01 -5.21
CA ASP A 98 -10.65 -10.97 -6.15
C ASP A 98 -9.15 -11.21 -5.95
N PHE A 99 -8.55 -10.70 -4.87
CA PHE A 99 -7.13 -10.93 -4.55
C PHE A 99 -6.85 -12.44 -4.40
N PRO A 100 -6.04 -13.03 -5.30
CA PRO A 100 -5.89 -14.47 -5.38
C PRO A 100 -5.18 -15.01 -4.15
N SER A 101 -5.54 -16.24 -3.78
CA SER A 101 -4.96 -16.94 -2.64
C SER A 101 -3.69 -17.72 -2.97
N ASP A 102 -3.40 -17.94 -4.25
CA ASP A 102 -2.30 -18.79 -4.71
C ASP A 102 -1.32 -17.96 -5.55
N LEU A 103 -0.17 -17.67 -4.96
CA LEU A 103 0.84 -16.75 -5.48
C LEU A 103 2.18 -17.49 -5.60
N THR A 104 2.46 -18.00 -6.79
CA THR A 104 3.54 -18.98 -7.00
C THR A 104 4.72 -18.46 -7.80
N ASN A 105 4.54 -17.39 -8.59
CA ASN A 105 5.59 -16.78 -9.41
C ASN A 105 5.55 -15.24 -9.31
N SER A 106 6.70 -14.60 -9.51
CA SER A 106 6.87 -13.15 -9.35
C SER A 106 5.97 -12.33 -10.26
N GLU A 107 5.78 -12.72 -11.53
CA GLU A 107 4.91 -11.99 -12.47
C GLU A 107 3.45 -11.94 -12.00
N SER A 108 2.91 -13.08 -11.56
CA SER A 108 1.55 -13.15 -11.00
C SER A 108 1.40 -12.37 -9.70
N ILE A 109 2.48 -12.29 -8.91
CA ILE A 109 2.51 -11.52 -7.66
C ILE A 109 2.52 -10.02 -7.97
N CYS A 110 3.39 -9.59 -8.87
CA CYS A 110 3.48 -8.21 -9.34
C CYS A 110 2.11 -7.71 -9.85
N ASP A 111 1.44 -8.48 -10.72
CA ASP A 111 0.10 -8.13 -11.25
C ASP A 111 -0.95 -7.95 -10.13
N VAL A 112 -0.88 -8.74 -9.05
CA VAL A 112 -1.86 -8.63 -7.95
C VAL A 112 -1.51 -7.54 -6.95
N LEU A 113 -0.23 -7.21 -6.78
CA LEU A 113 0.21 -6.12 -5.93
C LEU A 113 -0.25 -4.76 -6.50
N TYR A 114 -0.35 -4.66 -7.83
CA TYR A 114 -1.01 -3.54 -8.51
C TYR A 114 -2.56 -3.52 -8.37
N LYS A 115 -3.20 -4.59 -7.87
CA LYS A 115 -4.68 -4.70 -7.77
C LYS A 115 -5.26 -4.10 -6.48
N MET A 116 -4.86 -2.89 -6.13
CA MET A 116 -5.52 -2.09 -5.10
C MET A 116 -6.64 -1.24 -5.72
N GLN A 117 -7.68 -0.91 -4.94
CA GLN A 117 -8.70 0.04 -5.37
C GLN A 117 -8.84 1.14 -4.31
N TRP A 118 -8.96 2.39 -4.78
CA TRP A 118 -9.17 3.53 -3.91
C TRP A 118 -10.52 3.47 -3.18
N MET A 119 -10.56 3.98 -1.94
CA MET A 119 -11.79 4.07 -1.16
C MET A 119 -12.51 5.39 -1.43
N GLN A 120 -13.70 5.31 -2.05
CA GLN A 120 -14.55 6.48 -2.32
C GLN A 120 -14.94 7.22 -1.03
N LYS A 121 -14.69 8.54 -0.96
CA LYS A 121 -15.07 9.45 0.15
C LYS A 121 -16.57 9.47 0.47
#